data_AF-A0A434BX12-F1
#
_entry.id   AF-A0A434BX12-F1
#
_cell.length_a   1.000
_cell.length_b   1.000
_cell.length_c   1.000
_cell.angle_alpha   90.00
_cell.angle_beta   90.00
_cell.angle_gamma   90.00
#
_symmetry.space_group_name_H-M   'P 1'
#
loop_
_entity.id
_entity.type
_entity.pdbx_description
1 polymer ?
#
loop_
_entity_poly.entity_id
_entity_poly.type
_entity_poly.pdbx_seq_one_letter_code
_entity_poly.pdbx_strand_id
1 'polypeptide(L)'
;MSRPFALLLATFFIAFVASTARAEGPVTVIDNPAVLAALDAGGFGFADVLGVDGEDGLKTLYDEAPAYHAIVDIVASDVAALRAEMKAGGRPLY
;
A
#
# COMPACT_ATOMS: atom_id res chain seq x y z
N MET A 1 -21.36 -42.36 6.70
CA MET A 1 -21.24 -41.02 7.31
C MET A 1 -22.47 -40.22 6.92
N SER A 2 -23.24 -39.70 7.87
CA SER A 2 -24.46 -38.94 7.54
C SER A 2 -24.09 -37.58 6.96
N ARG A 3 -24.83 -37.11 5.94
CA ARG A 3 -24.66 -35.76 5.32
C ARG A 3 -24.49 -34.62 6.34
N PRO A 4 -25.26 -34.56 7.46
CA PRO A 4 -25.04 -33.52 8.48
C PRO A 4 -23.69 -33.62 9.18
N PHE A 5 -23.19 -34.84 9.41
CA PHE A 5 -21.87 -35.06 10.03
C PHE A 5 -20.73 -34.62 9.11
N ALA A 6 -20.87 -34.85 7.80
CA ALA A 6 -19.90 -34.39 6.81
C ALA A 6 -19.85 -32.84 6.72
N LEU A 7 -21.00 -32.17 6.81
CA LEU A 7 -21.08 -30.70 6.83
C LEU A 7 -20.47 -30.10 8.09
N LEU A 8 -20.70 -30.71 9.25
CA LEU A 8 -20.10 -30.29 10.52
C LEU A 8 -18.57 -30.42 10.48
N LEU A 9 -18.06 -31.53 9.96
CA LEU A 9 -16.63 -31.77 9.82
C LEU A 9 -15.98 -30.78 8.85
N ALA A 10 -16.63 -30.48 7.72
CA ALA A 10 -16.15 -29.52 6.74
C ALA A 10 -16.10 -28.09 7.32
N THR A 11 -17.12 -27.70 8.08
CA THR A 11 -17.17 -26.38 8.74
C THR A 11 -16.06 -26.25 9.79
N PHE A 12 -15.83 -27.31 10.57
CA PHE A 12 -14.75 -27.36 11.56
C PHE A 12 -13.36 -27.27 10.91
N PHE A 13 -13.16 -27.95 9.78
CA PHE A 13 -11.91 -27.88 9.02
C PHE A 13 -11.64 -26.48 8.45
N ILE A 14 -12.66 -25.81 7.90
CA ILE A 14 -12.54 -24.44 7.37
C ILE A 14 -12.18 -23.45 8.49
N ALA A 15 -12.83 -23.57 9.65
CA ALA A 15 -12.53 -22.74 10.81
C ALA A 15 -11.12 -22.97 11.37
N PHE A 16 -10.63 -24.21 11.33
CA PHE A 16 -9.30 -24.55 11.82
C PHE A 16 -8.18 -24.02 10.92
N VAL A 17 -8.33 -24.12 9.60
CA VAL A 17 -7.34 -23.58 8.63
C VAL A 17 -7.28 -22.05 8.65
N ALA A 18 -8.40 -21.38 8.89
CA ALA A 18 -8.43 -19.92 9.01
C ALA A 18 -7.69 -19.39 10.25
N SER A 19 -7.42 -20.24 11.25
CA SER A 19 -6.88 -19.83 12.56
C SER A 19 -5.34 -19.88 12.65
N THR A 20 -4.65 -20.46 11.66
CA THR A 20 -3.19 -20.71 11.76
C THR A 20 -2.30 -19.66 11.10
N ALA A 21 -2.87 -18.74 10.31
CA ALA A 21 -2.12 -17.65 9.67
C ALA A 21 -2.51 -16.30 10.28
N ARG A 22 -2.13 -16.08 11.54
CA ARG A 22 -2.15 -14.74 12.13
C ARG A 22 -0.73 -14.21 12.18
N ALA A 23 -0.54 -12.99 11.70
CA ALA A 23 0.73 -12.30 11.89
C ALA A 23 0.92 -12.02 13.39
N GLU A 24 2.12 -12.31 13.90
CA GLU A 24 2.48 -12.09 15.31
C GLU A 24 2.58 -10.58 15.64
N GLY A 25 2.67 -9.73 14.60
CA GLY A 25 2.62 -8.27 14.67
C GLY A 25 2.13 -7.66 13.36
N PRO A 26 2.10 -6.32 13.26
CA PRO A 26 1.69 -5.63 12.04
C PRO A 26 2.53 -6.07 10.83
N VAL A 27 1.88 -6.46 9.74
CA VAL A 27 2.54 -6.74 8.47
C VAL A 27 2.83 -5.41 7.79
N THR A 28 4.12 -5.06 7.66
CA THR A 28 4.55 -3.77 7.09
C THR A 28 5.06 -3.88 5.66
N VAL A 29 5.25 -5.10 5.14
CA VAL A 29 5.77 -5.37 3.80
C VAL A 29 4.94 -6.47 3.15
N ILE A 30 4.42 -6.19 1.96
CA ILE A 30 3.60 -7.12 1.16
C ILE A 30 4.10 -7.07 -0.27
N ASP A 31 4.78 -8.13 -0.71
CA ASP A 31 5.33 -8.20 -2.07
C ASP A 31 4.46 -9.03 -3.03
N ASN A 32 3.41 -9.70 -2.52
CA ASN A 32 2.54 -10.54 -3.32
C ASN A 32 1.55 -9.67 -4.12
N PRO A 33 1.59 -9.67 -5.47
CA PRO A 33 0.74 -8.81 -6.29
C PRO A 33 -0.76 -9.09 -6.13
N ALA A 34 -1.14 -10.35 -5.90
CA ALA A 34 -2.55 -10.70 -5.71
C ALA A 34 -3.09 -10.17 -4.39
N VAL A 35 -2.25 -10.09 -3.35
CA VAL A 35 -2.61 -9.49 -2.07
C VAL A 35 -2.74 -7.98 -2.23
N LEU A 36 -1.79 -7.33 -2.91
CA LEU A 36 -1.86 -5.89 -3.20
C LEU A 36 -3.12 -5.53 -4.00
N ALA A 37 -3.47 -6.30 -5.03
CA ALA A 37 -4.69 -6.09 -5.81
C ALA A 37 -5.97 -6.28 -4.97
N ALA A 38 -5.97 -7.22 -4.03
CA ALA A 38 -7.11 -7.43 -3.13
C ALA A 38 -7.25 -6.30 -2.10
N LEU A 39 -6.14 -5.71 -1.64
CA LEU A 39 -6.15 -4.53 -0.77
C LEU A 39 -6.64 -3.30 -1.52
N ASP A 40 -6.16 -3.10 -2.74
CA ASP A 40 -6.59 -2.02 -3.64
C ASP A 40 -8.11 -2.08 -3.88
N ALA A 41 -8.62 -3.25 -4.30
CA ALA A 41 -10.07 -3.48 -4.44
C ALA A 41 -10.87 -3.36 -3.12
N GLY A 42 -10.18 -3.41 -1.98
CA GLY A 42 -10.75 -3.22 -0.65
C GLY A 42 -10.79 -1.76 -0.18
N GLY A 43 -10.38 -0.80 -1.01
CA GLY A 43 -10.30 0.62 -0.65
C GLY A 43 -9.02 0.96 0.13
N PHE A 44 -7.98 0.13 0.02
CA PHE A 44 -6.64 0.42 0.53
C PHE A 44 -5.67 0.75 -0.63
N GLY A 45 -6.20 1.16 -1.78
CA GLY A 45 -5.43 1.76 -2.85
C GLY A 45 -4.76 3.05 -2.40
N PHE A 46 -3.70 3.45 -3.10
CA PHE A 46 -2.96 4.64 -2.70
C PHE A 46 -3.80 5.93 -2.76
N ALA A 47 -4.64 6.06 -3.80
CA ALA A 47 -5.59 7.17 -3.92
C ALA A 47 -6.70 7.11 -2.86
N ASP A 48 -7.24 5.92 -2.59
CA ASP A 48 -8.28 5.71 -1.56
C ASP A 48 -7.79 6.12 -0.17
N VAL A 49 -6.55 5.74 0.18
CA VAL A 49 -5.93 6.10 1.48
C VAL A 49 -5.78 7.61 1.63
N LEU A 50 -5.62 8.32 0.51
CA LEU A 50 -5.53 9.77 0.46
C LEU A 50 -6.89 10.46 0.30
N GLY A 51 -7.98 9.69 0.16
CA GLY A 51 -9.35 10.19 0.02
C GLY A 51 -9.63 10.84 -1.33
N VAL A 52 -8.93 10.42 -2.39
CA VAL A 52 -9.15 10.89 -3.77
C VAL A 52 -9.84 9.80 -4.57
N ASP A 53 -11.02 10.11 -5.10
CA ASP A 53 -11.75 9.24 -6.02
C ASP A 53 -11.27 9.48 -7.46
N GLY A 54 -11.02 8.44 -8.24
CA GLY A 54 -10.78 8.56 -9.68
C GLY A 54 -9.48 7.91 -10.16
N GLU A 55 -9.02 8.34 -11.34
CA GLU A 55 -7.84 7.76 -12.00
C GLU A 55 -6.57 7.98 -11.16
N ASP A 56 -5.78 6.92 -10.96
CA ASP A 56 -4.56 6.86 -10.12
C ASP A 56 -3.37 7.67 -10.67
N GLY A 57 -3.64 8.83 -11.26
CA GLY A 57 -2.63 9.74 -11.75
C GLY A 57 -1.94 10.48 -10.60
N LEU A 58 -0.60 10.44 -10.56
CA LEU A 58 0.19 11.22 -9.61
C LEU A 58 -0.12 12.73 -9.69
N LYS A 59 -0.51 13.22 -10.88
CA LYS A 59 -0.96 14.60 -11.05
C LYS A 59 -2.27 14.86 -10.30
N THR A 60 -3.28 14.00 -10.45
CA THR A 60 -4.55 14.11 -9.74
C THR A 60 -4.31 14.10 -8.23
N LEU A 61 -3.47 13.18 -7.74
CA LEU A 61 -3.10 13.14 -6.33
C LEU A 61 -2.40 14.42 -5.86
N TYR A 62 -1.51 15.00 -6.69
CA TYR A 62 -0.87 16.28 -6.36
C TYR A 62 -1.87 17.43 -6.29
N ASP A 63 -2.81 17.47 -7.22
CA ASP A 63 -3.79 18.55 -7.30
C ASP A 63 -4.88 18.42 -6.21
N GLU A 64 -5.27 17.20 -5.84
CA GLU A 64 -6.47 16.92 -5.03
C GLU A 64 -6.20 16.41 -3.61
N ALA A 65 -5.06 15.74 -3.34
CA ALA A 65 -4.72 15.26 -2.00
C ALA A 65 -3.72 16.19 -1.30
N PRO A 66 -4.13 16.99 -0.29
CA PRO A 66 -3.24 17.93 0.39
C PRO A 66 -2.03 17.27 1.04
N ALA A 67 -2.20 16.05 1.56
CA ALA A 67 -1.11 15.28 2.17
C ALA A 67 -0.06 14.87 1.12
N TYR A 68 -0.50 14.42 -0.06
CA TYR A 68 0.41 14.04 -1.13
C TYR A 68 1.14 15.26 -1.71
N HIS A 69 0.42 16.36 -1.95
CA HIS A 69 1.02 17.64 -2.36
C HIS A 69 2.14 18.07 -1.41
N ALA A 70 1.88 18.09 -0.10
CA ALA A 70 2.88 18.49 0.89
C ALA A 70 4.12 17.59 0.87
N ILE A 71 3.95 16.28 0.72
CA ILE A 71 5.07 15.33 0.61
C ILE A 71 5.90 15.62 -0.64
N VAL A 72 5.26 15.81 -1.79
CA VAL A 72 5.94 16.10 -3.05
C VAL A 72 6.73 17.41 -2.96
N ASP A 73 6.16 18.46 -2.37
CA ASP A 73 6.82 19.75 -2.21
C ASP A 73 8.08 19.66 -1.33
N ILE A 74 8.00 18.93 -0.22
CA ILE A 74 9.15 18.70 0.67
C ILE A 74 10.25 17.96 -0.09
N VAL A 75 9.92 16.84 -0.73
CA VAL A 75 10.90 16.03 -1.46
C VAL A 75 11.51 16.81 -2.62
N ALA A 76 10.70 17.58 -3.36
CA ALA A 76 11.17 18.42 -4.46
C ALA A 76 12.15 19.50 -3.97
N SER A 77 11.83 20.15 -2.84
CA SER A 77 12.70 21.13 -2.19
C SER A 77 14.03 20.50 -1.77
N ASP A 78 14.00 19.36 -1.08
CA ASP A 78 15.20 18.66 -0.60
C ASP A 78 16.09 18.21 -1.75
N VAL A 79 15.48 17.69 -2.82
CA VAL A 79 16.21 17.31 -4.03
C VAL A 79 16.84 18.54 -4.70
N ALA A 80 16.15 19.67 -4.76
CA ALA A 80 16.70 20.91 -5.32
C ALA A 80 17.89 21.43 -4.50
N ALA A 81 17.78 21.41 -3.17
CA ALA A 81 18.87 21.76 -2.26
C ALA A 81 20.07 20.84 -2.45
N LEU A 82 19.85 19.53 -2.47
CA LEU A 82 20.89 18.53 -2.70
C LEU A 82 21.61 18.75 -4.04
N ARG A 83 20.88 19.07 -5.11
CA ARG A 83 21.51 19.37 -6.42
C ARG A 83 22.37 20.63 -6.36
N ALA A 84 21.92 21.67 -5.66
CA ALA A 84 22.69 22.89 -5.49
C ALA A 84 24.00 22.64 -4.73
N GLU A 85 23.93 21.88 -3.64
CA GLU A 85 25.11 21.46 -2.86
C GLU A 85 26.08 20.62 -3.69
N MET A 86 25.57 19.63 -4.45
CA MET A 86 26.39 18.80 -5.34
C MET A 86 27.11 19.64 -6.39
N LYS A 87 26.39 20.59 -7.01
CA LYS A 87 26.96 21.53 -7.99
C LYS A 87 28.04 22.40 -7.36
N ALA A 88 27.83 22.92 -6.16
CA ALA A 88 28.81 23.74 -5.45
C ALA A 88 30.06 22.93 -5.04
N GLY A 89 29.88 21.65 -4.69
CA GLY A 89 30.97 20.73 -4.33
C GLY A 89 31.66 20.03 -5.50
N GLY A 90 31.34 20.37 -6.76
CA GLY A 90 31.93 19.74 -7.94
C GLY A 90 31.55 18.26 -8.14
N ARG A 91 30.49 17.77 -7.48
CA ARG A 91 29.98 16.41 -7.63
C ARG A 91 29.09 16.33 -8.88
N PRO A 92 29.23 15.29 -9.74
CA PRO A 92 28.40 15.14 -10.93
C PRO A 92 26.94 14.86 -10.55
N LEU A 93 26.02 15.47 -11.30
CA LEU A 93 24.60 15.13 -11.30
C LEU A 93 24.34 14.16 -12.45
N TYR A 94 23.75 12.99 -12.15
CA TYR A 94 23.29 12.01 -13.13
C TYR A 94 21.79 12.13 -13.32
#